data_AF-A0A959IGF8-F1
#
_entry.id   AF-A0A959IGF8-F1
#
_cell.length_a   1.000
_cell.length_b   1.000
_cell.length_c   1.000
_cell.angle_alpha   90.00
_cell.angle_beta   90.00
_cell.angle_gamma   90.00
#
_symmetry.space_group_name_H-M   'P 1'
#
loop_
_entity.id
_entity.type
_entity.pdbx_description
1 polymer ?
#
loop_
_entity_poly.entity_id
_entity_poly.type
_entity_poly.pdbx_seq_one_letter_code
_entity_poly.pdbx_strand_id
1 'polypeptide(L)'
;MKDLIRRIRATWYPNEYHGWGLHKNYFEGWYYKIVDPTERYAFAVIPGISMSPEGIQKAFIQRLDGKACTSDFHHFPAASFQPADDRFELSIADNSFSAERIQLNLPELQGTLHFHSLYSWPKMLGAPGIMGWYSFVPFMECYHGVVSMDHQLEGRLTVYGKTVDFTGGRGYMEKDWGRSFPSSWIWTQSNHFDADRRIFLMASVARIPWVGSYFIGCIVGFLLDDRLYRFATYTGAKMQIALEEKRVHLTFKDKKYRLQITAEQGSTGALVSPISGDMTGKVNESMQAILDVTLSAGTEILYQGSGRNAGLEVAGPVEELVEGAK
;
A
#
# COMPACT_ATOMS: atom_id res chain seq x y z
N MET A 1 6.77 -29.97 -0.14
CA MET A 1 8.08 -29.48 -0.62
C MET A 1 7.93 -28.31 -1.60
N LYS A 2 7.09 -28.42 -2.64
CA LYS A 2 6.85 -27.31 -3.60
C LYS A 2 6.40 -26.01 -2.95
N ASP A 3 5.41 -26.05 -2.05
CA ASP A 3 4.91 -24.83 -1.38
C ASP A 3 5.97 -24.16 -0.49
N LEU A 4 6.83 -24.94 0.15
CA LEU A 4 7.92 -24.40 0.96
C LEU A 4 8.93 -23.63 0.09
N ILE A 5 9.32 -24.19 -1.05
CA ILE A 5 10.22 -23.54 -2.01
C ILE A 5 9.61 -22.23 -2.51
N ARG A 6 8.31 -22.25 -2.85
CA ARG A 6 7.59 -21.05 -3.31
C ARG A 6 7.53 -19.96 -2.23
N ARG A 7 7.26 -20.31 -0.96
CA ARG A 7 7.28 -19.34 0.15
C ARG A 7 8.67 -18.75 0.39
N ILE A 8 9.72 -19.58 0.33
CA ILE A 8 11.11 -19.10 0.48
C ILE A 8 11.45 -18.13 -0.65
N ARG A 9 11.04 -18.44 -1.89
CA ARG A 9 11.18 -17.53 -3.03
C ARG A 9 10.44 -16.22 -2.76
N ALA A 10 9.16 -16.30 -2.40
CA ALA A 10 8.30 -15.13 -2.19
C ALA A 10 8.89 -14.14 -1.16
N THR A 11 9.60 -14.63 -0.12
CA THR A 11 10.35 -13.75 0.81
C THR A 11 11.34 -12.82 0.10
N TRP A 12 11.97 -13.26 -1.00
CA TRP A 12 12.87 -12.45 -1.82
C TRP A 12 12.17 -11.67 -2.95
N TYR A 13 10.89 -11.98 -3.20
CA TYR A 13 10.04 -11.33 -4.19
C TYR A 13 8.73 -10.94 -3.53
N PRO A 14 8.71 -9.86 -2.72
CA PRO A 14 7.54 -9.48 -1.90
C PRO A 14 6.25 -9.30 -2.71
N ASN A 15 6.37 -8.98 -4.00
CA ASN A 15 5.25 -8.85 -4.93
C ASN A 15 4.59 -10.18 -5.34
N GLU A 16 5.24 -11.33 -5.18
CA GLU A 16 4.70 -12.65 -5.52
C GLU A 16 3.72 -13.18 -4.45
N TYR A 17 2.95 -14.22 -4.75
CA TYR A 17 2.00 -14.83 -3.80
C TYR A 17 2.73 -15.56 -2.65
N HIS A 18 2.31 -15.33 -1.41
CA HIS A 18 2.92 -15.88 -0.19
C HIS A 18 2.07 -16.98 0.46
N GLY A 19 0.78 -17.08 0.13
CA GLY A 19 -0.16 -18.00 0.77
C GLY A 19 -0.04 -19.48 0.39
N TRP A 20 1.03 -19.91 -0.29
CA TRP A 20 1.19 -21.30 -0.73
C TRP A 20 1.07 -22.30 0.43
N GLY A 21 0.15 -23.27 0.30
CA GLY A 21 -0.10 -24.31 1.30
C GLY A 21 -0.78 -23.82 2.58
N LEU A 22 -1.29 -22.58 2.62
CA LEU A 22 -2.14 -22.07 3.69
C LEU A 22 -3.62 -22.25 3.33
N HIS A 23 -4.45 -22.44 4.35
CA HIS A 23 -5.88 -22.70 4.17
C HIS A 23 -6.80 -21.94 5.14
N LYS A 24 -6.23 -21.22 6.12
CA LYS A 24 -6.97 -20.49 7.18
C LYS A 24 -6.08 -19.44 7.83
N ASN A 25 -6.70 -18.46 8.50
CA ASN A 25 -6.03 -17.33 9.18
C ASN A 25 -5.06 -16.58 8.27
N TYR A 26 -5.44 -16.38 7.01
CA TYR A 26 -4.58 -15.78 6.01
C TYR A 26 -5.34 -14.82 5.12
N PHE A 27 -4.72 -13.69 4.82
CA PHE A 27 -5.15 -12.79 3.75
C PHE A 27 -3.93 -12.39 2.93
N GLU A 28 -4.19 -12.04 1.67
CA GLU A 28 -3.19 -11.46 0.78
C GLU A 28 -3.89 -10.62 -0.28
N GLY A 29 -3.40 -9.41 -0.52
CA GLY A 29 -3.96 -8.50 -1.50
C GLY A 29 -2.94 -7.50 -2.04
N TRP A 30 -3.17 -7.04 -3.27
CA TRP A 30 -2.34 -6.06 -3.94
C TRP A 30 -3.15 -4.80 -4.18
N TYR A 31 -2.67 -3.66 -3.72
CA TYR A 31 -3.33 -2.38 -3.90
C TYR A 31 -2.77 -1.69 -5.14
N TYR A 32 -3.63 -1.45 -6.14
CA TYR A 32 -3.33 -0.67 -7.33
C TYR A 32 -4.00 0.67 -7.24
N LYS A 33 -3.24 1.75 -7.12
CA LYS A 33 -3.76 3.10 -7.27
C LYS A 33 -3.47 3.62 -8.67
N ILE A 34 -4.52 4.01 -9.37
CA ILE A 34 -4.47 4.53 -10.74
C ILE A 34 -5.17 5.88 -10.78
N VAL A 35 -4.48 6.89 -11.32
CA VAL A 35 -5.00 8.25 -11.45
C VAL A 35 -4.82 8.71 -12.89
N ASP A 36 -5.92 9.15 -13.51
CA ASP A 36 -5.89 9.67 -14.88
C ASP A 36 -5.11 11.00 -14.97
N PRO A 37 -4.64 11.42 -16.16
CA PRO A 37 -3.84 12.64 -16.30
C PRO A 37 -4.59 13.93 -15.93
N THR A 38 -5.93 13.92 -15.91
CA THR A 38 -6.74 15.07 -15.45
C THR A 38 -7.03 15.05 -13.95
N GLU A 39 -6.65 13.97 -13.27
CA GLU A 39 -6.88 13.70 -11.85
C GLU A 39 -8.36 13.77 -11.43
N ARG A 40 -9.28 13.61 -12.38
CA ARG A 40 -10.72 13.55 -12.16
C ARG A 40 -11.20 12.15 -11.83
N TYR A 41 -10.38 11.15 -12.17
CA TYR A 41 -10.60 9.73 -11.92
C TYR A 41 -9.40 9.19 -11.17
N ALA A 42 -9.64 8.75 -9.94
CA ALA A 42 -8.65 8.14 -9.07
C ALA A 42 -9.27 6.91 -8.44
N PHE A 43 -8.68 5.73 -8.67
CA PHE A 43 -9.20 4.47 -8.16
C PHE A 43 -8.12 3.71 -7.39
N ALA A 44 -8.53 3.07 -6.30
CA ALA A 44 -7.81 1.90 -5.79
C ALA A 44 -8.53 0.63 -6.28
N VAL A 45 -7.79 -0.34 -6.78
CA VAL A 45 -8.28 -1.68 -7.11
C VAL A 45 -7.43 -2.70 -6.38
N ILE A 46 -8.07 -3.57 -5.60
CA ILE A 46 -7.43 -4.45 -4.63
C ILE A 46 -7.89 -5.91 -4.87
N PRO A 47 -7.27 -6.64 -5.82
CA PRO A 47 -7.43 -8.08 -5.90
C PRO A 47 -6.80 -8.78 -4.69
N GLY A 48 -7.44 -9.85 -4.21
CA GLY A 48 -6.90 -10.62 -3.11
C GLY A 48 -7.63 -11.93 -2.82
N ILE A 49 -7.14 -12.60 -1.79
CA ILE A 49 -7.74 -13.80 -1.20
C ILE A 49 -7.79 -13.65 0.31
N SER A 50 -8.86 -14.12 0.92
CA SER A 50 -9.04 -14.24 2.35
C SER A 50 -9.34 -15.68 2.73
N MET A 51 -8.87 -16.10 3.91
CA MET A 51 -9.00 -17.44 4.45
C MET A 51 -9.35 -17.31 5.94
N SER A 52 -10.62 -17.52 6.28
CA SER A 52 -11.12 -17.34 7.65
C SER A 52 -10.50 -18.36 8.63
N PRO A 53 -10.64 -18.17 9.95
CA PRO A 53 -10.21 -19.15 10.95
C PRO A 53 -10.86 -20.54 10.78
N GLU A 54 -12.10 -20.57 10.27
CA GLU A 54 -12.89 -21.78 9.96
C GLU A 54 -12.45 -22.44 8.65
N GLY A 55 -11.52 -21.82 7.90
CA GLY A 55 -11.01 -22.32 6.62
C GLY A 55 -11.87 -21.98 5.42
N ILE A 56 -12.80 -21.03 5.56
CA ILE A 56 -13.58 -20.52 4.43
C ILE A 56 -12.67 -19.61 3.60
N GLN A 57 -12.44 -20.00 2.35
CA GLN A 57 -11.59 -19.25 1.42
C GLN A 57 -12.46 -18.48 0.43
N LYS A 58 -12.14 -17.21 0.21
CA LYS A 58 -12.84 -16.34 -0.74
C LYS A 58 -11.83 -15.51 -1.50
N ALA A 59 -11.96 -15.51 -2.82
CA ALA A 59 -11.27 -14.53 -3.65
C ALA A 59 -12.10 -13.25 -3.68
N PHE A 60 -11.46 -12.11 -3.87
CA PHE A 60 -12.15 -10.84 -3.97
C PHE A 60 -11.42 -9.85 -4.87
N ILE A 61 -12.18 -8.88 -5.37
CA ILE A 61 -11.66 -7.63 -5.90
C ILE A 61 -12.41 -6.51 -5.19
N GLN A 62 -11.68 -5.68 -4.44
CA GLN A 62 -12.22 -4.50 -3.79
C GLN A 62 -11.83 -3.25 -4.58
N ARG A 63 -12.73 -2.27 -4.66
CA ARG A 63 -12.53 -1.04 -5.42
C ARG A 63 -12.88 0.16 -4.56
N LEU A 64 -12.10 1.23 -4.66
CA LEU A 64 -12.40 2.56 -4.12
C LEU A 64 -12.39 3.57 -5.26
N ASP A 65 -13.49 4.33 -5.42
CA ASP A 65 -13.47 5.59 -6.16
C ASP A 65 -13.01 6.68 -5.20
N GLY A 66 -11.78 7.13 -5.39
CA GLY A 66 -11.17 8.16 -4.55
C GLY A 66 -11.88 9.51 -4.66
N LYS A 67 -12.52 9.80 -5.79
CA LYS A 67 -13.14 11.10 -6.08
C LYS A 67 -14.61 11.12 -5.69
N ALA A 68 -15.33 10.01 -5.93
CA ALA A 68 -16.71 9.84 -5.51
C ALA A 68 -16.85 9.36 -4.04
N CYS A 69 -15.74 8.93 -3.42
CA CYS A 69 -15.71 8.36 -2.05
C CYS A 69 -16.62 7.14 -1.88
N THR A 70 -16.77 6.34 -2.94
CA THR A 70 -17.56 5.11 -2.94
C THR A 70 -16.66 3.90 -3.06
N SER A 71 -17.10 2.77 -2.53
CA SER A 71 -16.36 1.52 -2.59
C SER A 71 -17.29 0.35 -2.91
N ASP A 72 -16.72 -0.67 -3.53
CA ASP A 72 -17.40 -1.93 -3.83
C ASP A 72 -16.50 -3.10 -3.46
N PHE A 73 -17.11 -4.21 -3.05
CA PHE A 73 -16.43 -5.45 -2.69
C PHE A 73 -17.03 -6.62 -3.46
N HIS A 74 -16.31 -7.09 -4.49
CA HIS A 74 -16.77 -8.17 -5.34
C HIS A 74 -16.21 -9.50 -4.85
N HIS A 75 -17.10 -10.44 -4.52
CA HIS A 75 -16.74 -11.79 -4.11
C HIS A 75 -16.62 -12.75 -5.29
N PHE A 76 -15.62 -13.61 -5.23
CA PHE A 76 -15.41 -14.68 -6.20
C PHE A 76 -15.14 -16.01 -5.48
N PRO A 77 -15.47 -17.16 -6.09
CA PRO A 77 -15.03 -18.45 -5.59
C PRO A 77 -13.51 -18.50 -5.47
N ALA A 78 -12.97 -19.09 -4.40
CA ALA A 78 -11.52 -19.19 -4.18
C ALA A 78 -10.76 -19.86 -5.34
N ALA A 79 -11.38 -20.83 -6.03
CA ALA A 79 -10.81 -21.49 -7.20
C ALA A 79 -10.55 -20.54 -8.40
N SER A 80 -11.17 -19.36 -8.40
CA SER A 80 -10.95 -18.34 -9.42
C SER A 80 -9.63 -17.59 -9.19
N PHE A 81 -9.09 -17.61 -7.97
CA PHE A 81 -7.82 -16.98 -7.62
C PHE A 81 -6.66 -17.86 -8.06
N GLN A 82 -5.97 -17.44 -9.12
CA GLN A 82 -4.92 -18.20 -9.79
C GLN A 82 -3.64 -17.37 -9.85
N PRO A 83 -2.78 -17.44 -8.82
CA PRO A 83 -1.48 -16.79 -8.83
C PRO A 83 -0.46 -17.62 -9.62
N ALA A 84 0.44 -16.96 -10.34
CA ALA A 84 1.63 -17.60 -10.90
C ALA A 84 2.59 -18.04 -9.78
N ASP A 85 3.36 -19.09 -10.03
CA ASP A 85 4.21 -19.71 -9.02
C ASP A 85 5.64 -19.18 -8.96
N ASP A 86 6.04 -18.38 -9.94
CA ASP A 86 7.41 -17.90 -10.12
C ASP A 86 7.53 -16.41 -10.47
N ARG A 87 6.41 -15.67 -10.45
CA ARG A 87 6.35 -14.23 -10.76
C ARG A 87 5.07 -13.61 -10.23
N PHE A 88 5.00 -12.27 -10.27
CA PHE A 88 3.76 -11.57 -9.94
C PHE A 88 2.83 -11.52 -11.15
N GLU A 89 1.98 -12.53 -11.22
CA GLU A 89 0.76 -12.55 -12.05
C GLU A 89 -0.35 -13.19 -11.24
N LEU A 90 -1.56 -12.64 -11.36
CA LEU A 90 -2.75 -13.13 -10.69
C LEU A 90 -3.94 -13.00 -11.62
N SER A 91 -4.70 -14.07 -11.78
CA SER A 91 -6.02 -14.04 -12.40
C SER A 91 -7.11 -14.26 -11.36
N ILE A 92 -8.23 -13.52 -11.48
CA ILE A 92 -9.47 -13.73 -10.72
C ILE A 92 -10.63 -13.66 -11.71
N ALA A 93 -11.16 -14.83 -12.08
CA ALA A 93 -12.14 -14.97 -13.17
C ALA A 93 -11.63 -14.26 -14.45
N ASP A 94 -12.40 -13.32 -15.01
CA ASP A 94 -12.04 -12.58 -16.23
C ASP A 94 -11.16 -11.34 -15.98
N ASN A 95 -10.58 -11.21 -14.78
CA ASN A 95 -9.68 -10.13 -14.39
C ASN A 95 -8.25 -10.66 -14.27
N SER A 96 -7.27 -9.82 -14.62
CA SER A 96 -5.86 -10.19 -14.46
C SER A 96 -5.01 -9.02 -14.00
N PHE A 97 -4.00 -9.32 -13.17
CA PHE A 97 -3.23 -8.37 -12.41
C PHE A 97 -1.75 -8.78 -12.45
N SER A 98 -0.87 -7.82 -12.66
CA SER A 98 0.58 -7.99 -12.68
C SER A 98 1.27 -6.67 -12.39
N ALA A 99 2.59 -6.67 -12.22
CA ALA A 99 3.35 -5.44 -12.07
C ALA A 99 3.21 -4.50 -13.28
N GLU A 100 2.94 -5.01 -14.48
CA GLU A 100 3.01 -4.22 -15.73
C GLU A 100 1.64 -4.03 -16.40
N ARG A 101 0.58 -4.63 -15.86
CA ARG A 101 -0.74 -4.62 -16.47
C ARG A 101 -1.84 -4.93 -15.48
N ILE A 102 -2.95 -4.21 -15.62
CA ILE A 102 -4.24 -4.54 -15.01
C ILE A 102 -5.29 -4.68 -16.11
N GLN A 103 -6.07 -5.75 -16.08
CA GLN A 103 -7.26 -5.94 -16.90
C GLN A 103 -8.44 -6.21 -16.00
N LEU A 104 -9.48 -5.40 -16.20
CA LEU A 104 -10.68 -5.40 -15.39
C LEU A 104 -11.89 -5.77 -16.24
N ASN A 105 -12.75 -6.59 -15.67
CA ASN A 105 -14.07 -6.91 -16.16
C ASN A 105 -15.04 -6.89 -14.97
N LEU A 106 -15.20 -5.71 -14.37
CA LEU A 106 -16.13 -5.45 -13.28
C LEU A 106 -17.34 -4.64 -13.81
N PRO A 107 -18.50 -4.62 -13.12
CA PRO A 107 -19.66 -3.83 -13.55
C PRO A 107 -19.37 -2.34 -13.81
N GLU A 108 -18.41 -1.78 -13.10
CA GLU A 108 -18.11 -0.35 -12.99
C GLU A 108 -16.77 0.04 -13.60
N LEU A 109 -15.83 -0.90 -13.71
CA LEU A 109 -14.53 -0.71 -14.35
C LEU A 109 -14.22 -1.87 -15.32
N GLN A 110 -14.10 -1.54 -16.61
CA GLN A 110 -13.81 -2.52 -17.66
C GLN A 110 -12.72 -2.00 -18.59
N GLY A 111 -11.77 -2.85 -18.97
CA GLY A 111 -10.72 -2.48 -19.92
C GLY A 111 -9.35 -2.95 -19.47
N THR A 112 -8.31 -2.36 -20.02
CA THR A 112 -6.93 -2.73 -19.74
C THR A 112 -6.06 -1.49 -19.67
N LEU A 113 -5.22 -1.43 -18.64
CA LEU A 113 -4.14 -0.48 -18.54
C LEU A 113 -2.80 -1.23 -18.51
N HIS A 114 -1.83 -0.68 -19.24
CA HIS A 114 -0.44 -1.08 -19.19
C HIS A 114 0.35 -0.08 -18.35
N PHE A 115 1.33 -0.57 -17.61
CA PHE A 115 2.16 0.23 -16.73
C PHE A 115 3.60 0.28 -17.26
N HIS A 116 4.12 1.49 -17.38
CA HIS A 116 5.44 1.74 -17.94
C HIS A 116 6.33 2.47 -16.94
N SER A 117 7.64 2.32 -17.12
CA SER A 117 8.66 2.99 -16.30
C SER A 117 8.48 2.73 -14.80
N LEU A 118 8.26 1.46 -14.44
CA LEU A 118 8.12 1.03 -13.05
C LEU A 118 9.35 1.42 -12.22
N TYR A 119 9.11 2.21 -11.18
CA TYR A 119 10.11 2.53 -10.19
C TYR A 119 9.90 1.65 -8.95
N SER A 120 10.42 0.42 -9.02
CA SER A 120 10.25 -0.57 -7.95
C SER A 120 11.09 -0.25 -6.70
N TRP A 121 10.63 -0.75 -5.55
CA TRP A 121 11.43 -0.67 -4.33
C TRP A 121 12.76 -1.45 -4.50
N PRO A 122 13.93 -0.84 -4.20
CA PRO A 122 15.21 -1.48 -4.42
C PRO A 122 15.41 -2.67 -3.48
N LYS A 123 15.82 -3.80 -4.04
CA LYS A 123 16.20 -4.99 -3.29
C LYS A 123 17.66 -4.90 -2.84
N MET A 124 17.94 -5.32 -1.61
CA MET A 124 19.29 -5.44 -1.08
C MET A 124 19.48 -6.81 -0.45
N LEU A 125 20.73 -7.28 -0.35
CA LEU A 125 21.03 -8.50 0.39
C LEU A 125 20.62 -8.32 1.86
N GLY A 126 19.75 -9.20 2.37
CA GLY A 126 19.19 -9.09 3.72
C GLY A 126 18.08 -8.05 3.88
N ALA A 127 17.61 -7.42 2.79
CA ALA A 127 16.49 -6.49 2.77
C ALA A 127 15.76 -6.60 1.41
N PRO A 128 14.90 -7.63 1.24
CA PRO A 128 14.26 -7.94 -0.04
C PRO A 128 13.17 -6.94 -0.46
N GLY A 129 12.77 -6.05 0.44
CA GLY A 129 11.77 -5.02 0.18
C GLY A 129 11.77 -3.92 1.25
N ILE A 130 10.66 -3.20 1.33
CA ILE A 130 10.47 -2.04 2.21
C ILE A 130 10.56 -2.38 3.71
N MET A 131 10.18 -3.59 4.10
CA MET A 131 10.33 -4.10 5.47
C MET A 131 11.79 -4.39 5.85
N GLY A 132 12.76 -4.28 4.94
CA GLY A 132 14.15 -4.56 5.24
C GLY A 132 14.34 -5.98 5.78
N TRP A 133 15.10 -6.12 6.88
CA TRP A 133 15.31 -7.44 7.48
C TRP A 133 14.07 -7.98 8.22
N TYR A 134 13.05 -7.15 8.50
CA TYR A 134 11.77 -7.64 9.05
C TYR A 134 11.05 -8.60 8.11
N SER A 135 11.35 -8.60 6.81
CA SER A 135 10.83 -9.60 5.86
C SER A 135 11.15 -11.05 6.26
N PHE A 136 12.16 -11.28 7.10
CA PHE A 136 12.55 -12.61 7.58
C PHE A 136 12.02 -12.94 8.98
N VAL A 137 11.38 -11.99 9.67
CA VAL A 137 10.84 -12.20 11.01
C VAL A 137 9.54 -13.01 10.87
N PRO A 138 9.44 -14.21 11.47
CA PRO A 138 8.25 -15.02 11.35
C PRO A 138 7.10 -14.49 12.22
N PHE A 139 5.87 -14.87 11.87
CA PHE A 139 4.65 -14.62 12.65
C PHE A 139 4.27 -13.14 12.88
N MET A 140 4.76 -12.22 12.06
CA MET A 140 4.19 -10.88 12.01
C MET A 140 2.72 -10.95 11.54
N GLU A 141 1.86 -10.13 12.14
CA GLU A 141 0.43 -10.13 11.82
C GLU A 141 0.16 -9.65 10.39
N CYS A 142 0.93 -8.66 9.94
CA CYS A 142 0.89 -8.10 8.60
C CYS A 142 2.33 -7.91 8.10
N TYR A 143 2.57 -8.32 6.87
CA TYR A 143 3.74 -7.96 6.09
C TYR A 143 3.32 -7.05 4.95
N HIS A 144 4.24 -6.20 4.54
CA HIS A 144 4.02 -5.12 3.60
C HIS A 144 5.10 -5.09 2.51
N GLY A 145 4.71 -4.79 1.28
CA GLY A 145 5.60 -4.68 0.14
C GLY A 145 5.20 -3.54 -0.79
N VAL A 146 6.16 -2.68 -1.17
CA VAL A 146 5.97 -1.70 -2.24
C VAL A 146 6.45 -2.32 -3.56
N VAL A 147 5.51 -2.54 -4.48
CA VAL A 147 5.78 -3.14 -5.80
C VAL A 147 6.29 -2.07 -6.77
N SER A 148 5.66 -0.90 -6.77
CA SER A 148 6.05 0.25 -7.57
C SER A 148 5.77 1.55 -6.83
N MET A 149 6.80 2.38 -6.64
CA MET A 149 6.69 3.70 -6.04
C MET A 149 6.06 4.72 -6.99
N ASP A 150 6.34 4.60 -8.29
CA ASP A 150 5.79 5.46 -9.34
C ASP A 150 5.84 4.71 -10.68
N HIS A 151 4.82 4.87 -11.52
CA HIS A 151 4.79 4.37 -12.90
C HIS A 151 3.79 5.17 -13.73
N GLN A 152 3.96 5.13 -15.05
CA GLN A 152 3.04 5.73 -16.02
C GLN A 152 1.96 4.75 -16.44
N LEU A 153 0.77 5.26 -16.70
CA LEU A 153 -0.37 4.48 -17.20
C LEU A 153 -0.51 4.68 -18.72
N GLU A 154 -0.86 3.62 -19.44
CA GLU A 154 -1.26 3.63 -20.84
C GLU A 154 -2.53 2.81 -21.04
N GLY A 155 -3.51 3.34 -21.77
CA GLY A 155 -4.74 2.65 -22.11
C GLY A 155 -6.00 3.32 -21.58
N ARG A 156 -7.12 2.60 -21.66
CA ARG A 156 -8.45 3.13 -21.38
C ARG A 156 -9.26 2.18 -20.52
N LEU A 157 -10.09 2.76 -19.66
CA LEU A 157 -11.12 2.05 -18.93
C LEU A 157 -12.49 2.63 -19.28
N THR A 158 -13.49 1.75 -19.39
CA THR A 158 -14.89 2.12 -19.30
C THR A 158 -15.25 2.22 -17.83
N VAL A 159 -15.45 3.44 -17.37
CA VAL A 159 -15.78 3.82 -16.00
C VAL A 159 -17.26 4.18 -15.94
N TYR A 160 -18.07 3.35 -15.28
CA TYR A 160 -19.53 3.51 -15.20
C TYR A 160 -20.18 3.77 -16.58
N GLY A 161 -19.79 3.00 -17.59
CA GLY A 161 -20.28 3.14 -18.96
C GLY A 161 -19.66 4.27 -19.79
N LYS A 162 -18.76 5.08 -19.23
CA LYS A 162 -18.03 6.14 -19.94
C LYS A 162 -16.59 5.74 -20.19
N THR A 163 -16.13 5.82 -21.42
CA THR A 163 -14.71 5.58 -21.73
C THR A 163 -13.85 6.75 -21.26
N VAL A 164 -12.86 6.45 -20.42
CA VAL A 164 -11.88 7.39 -19.87
C VAL A 164 -10.48 6.95 -20.31
N ASP A 165 -9.70 7.91 -20.78
CA ASP A 165 -8.30 7.69 -21.17
C ASP A 165 -7.39 7.94 -19.96
N PHE A 166 -6.64 6.91 -19.56
CA PHE A 166 -5.68 6.98 -18.46
C PHE A 166 -4.26 7.20 -18.98
N THR A 167 -4.05 7.28 -20.30
CA THR A 167 -2.72 7.46 -20.89
C THR A 167 -2.05 8.74 -20.40
N GLY A 168 -0.83 8.61 -19.87
CA GLY A 168 -0.10 9.71 -19.24
C GLY A 168 -0.49 9.97 -17.77
N GLY A 169 -1.42 9.19 -17.24
CA GLY A 169 -1.72 9.12 -15.82
C GLY A 169 -0.59 8.48 -15.02
N ARG A 170 -0.76 8.46 -13.69
CA ARG A 170 0.24 7.92 -12.75
C ARG A 170 -0.37 6.84 -11.88
N GLY A 171 0.47 5.90 -11.47
CA GLY A 171 0.05 4.87 -10.53
C GLY A 171 1.07 4.53 -9.46
N TYR A 172 0.58 3.81 -8.46
CA TYR A 172 1.31 3.30 -7.31
C TYR A 172 0.83 1.87 -7.02
N MET A 173 1.75 0.99 -6.58
CA MET A 173 1.39 -0.38 -6.22
C MET A 173 2.07 -0.84 -4.94
N GLU A 174 1.27 -1.40 -4.05
CA GLU A 174 1.73 -2.07 -2.84
C GLU A 174 0.97 -3.38 -2.61
N LYS A 175 1.34 -4.08 -1.56
CA LYS A 175 0.81 -5.39 -1.24
C LYS A 175 0.94 -5.66 0.24
N ASP A 176 -0.13 -6.21 0.81
CA ASP A 176 -0.16 -6.70 2.17
C ASP A 176 -0.52 -8.18 2.21
N TRP A 177 0.08 -8.89 3.16
CA TRP A 177 -0.26 -10.28 3.44
C TRP A 177 0.00 -10.65 4.89
N GLY A 178 -0.70 -11.66 5.38
CA GLY A 178 -0.51 -12.13 6.74
C GLY A 178 -1.82 -12.61 7.33
N ARG A 179 -2.01 -12.38 8.63
CA ARG A 179 -3.18 -12.80 9.40
C ARG A 179 -4.16 -11.64 9.60
N SER A 180 -3.70 -10.47 10.03
CA SER A 180 -4.55 -9.32 10.32
C SER A 180 -3.81 -8.03 10.03
N PHE A 181 -4.53 -6.95 9.78
CA PHE A 181 -3.95 -5.62 9.90
C PHE A 181 -3.62 -5.30 11.37
N PRO A 182 -2.67 -4.38 11.63
CA PRO A 182 -2.39 -3.88 12.97
C PRO A 182 -3.64 -3.37 13.70
N SER A 183 -3.64 -3.37 15.03
CA SER A 183 -4.77 -2.85 15.80
C SER A 183 -4.97 -1.34 15.67
N SER A 184 -3.88 -0.61 15.42
CA SER A 184 -3.89 0.81 15.09
C SER A 184 -2.77 1.12 14.10
N TRP A 185 -3.07 2.02 13.15
CA TRP A 185 -2.08 2.48 12.19
C TRP A 185 -2.45 3.85 11.61
N ILE A 186 -1.41 4.51 11.10
CA ILE A 186 -1.48 5.65 10.21
C ILE A 186 -0.72 5.25 8.95
N TRP A 187 -1.38 5.30 7.79
CA TRP A 187 -0.74 5.08 6.50
C TRP A 187 -1.03 6.27 5.60
N THR A 188 -0.02 6.73 4.87
CA THR A 188 -0.21 7.74 3.83
C THR A 188 0.70 7.50 2.65
N GLN A 189 0.21 7.82 1.45
CA GLN A 189 0.95 7.69 0.21
C GLN A 189 0.59 8.76 -0.82
N SER A 190 1.59 9.34 -1.48
CA SER A 190 1.40 10.08 -2.73
C SER A 190 2.63 10.01 -3.63
N ASN A 191 2.39 10.06 -4.94
CA ASN A 191 3.36 10.27 -6.00
C ASN A 191 2.91 11.40 -6.96
N HIS A 192 2.02 12.28 -6.48
CA HIS A 192 1.47 13.42 -7.20
C HIS A 192 1.89 14.71 -6.51
N PHE A 193 3.12 15.13 -6.76
CA PHE A 193 3.68 16.36 -6.19
C PHE A 193 3.73 17.47 -7.25
N ASP A 194 3.57 18.72 -6.79
CA ASP A 194 3.71 19.92 -7.62
C ASP A 194 5.18 20.24 -7.92
N ALA A 195 5.86 19.33 -8.60
CA ALA A 195 7.24 19.48 -9.01
C ALA A 195 7.50 18.78 -10.34
N ASP A 196 8.35 19.37 -11.18
CA ASP A 196 8.88 18.72 -12.38
C ASP A 196 10.03 17.74 -12.03
N ARG A 197 9.75 16.87 -11.06
CA ARG A 197 10.69 15.93 -10.45
C ARG A 197 9.95 14.64 -10.11
N ARG A 198 10.67 13.52 -10.10
CA ARG A 198 10.09 12.27 -9.60
C ARG A 198 10.06 12.31 -8.09
N ILE A 199 8.86 12.35 -7.53
CA ILE A 199 8.68 12.39 -6.07
C ILE A 199 7.65 11.33 -5.69
N PHE A 200 8.02 10.53 -4.69
CA PHE A 200 7.13 9.59 -4.06
C PHE A 200 7.30 9.68 -2.55
N LEU A 201 6.19 9.57 -1.84
CA LEU A 201 6.15 9.42 -0.40
C LEU A 201 5.21 8.25 -0.08
N MET A 202 5.68 7.36 0.77
CA MET A 202 4.82 6.51 1.60
C MET A 202 5.36 6.56 3.03
N ALA A 203 4.46 6.71 3.99
CA ALA A 203 4.76 6.60 5.41
C ALA A 203 3.70 5.72 6.09
N SER A 204 4.16 4.72 6.82
CA SER A 204 3.34 3.87 7.67
C SER A 204 3.86 3.87 9.09
N VAL A 205 2.97 4.06 10.06
CA VAL A 205 3.20 3.92 11.48
C VAL A 205 2.15 2.99 12.05
N ALA A 206 2.54 1.96 12.79
CA ALA A 206 1.60 0.96 13.28
C ALA A 206 2.01 0.38 14.63
N ARG A 207 1.03 -0.09 15.39
CA ARG A 207 1.25 -0.92 16.57
C ARG A 207 1.50 -2.37 16.15
N ILE A 208 2.72 -2.85 16.32
CA ILE A 208 3.16 -4.18 15.88
C ILE A 208 3.32 -5.10 17.09
N PRO A 209 2.61 -6.24 17.15
CA PRO A 209 2.83 -7.21 18.22
C PRO A 209 4.23 -7.81 18.19
N TRP A 210 4.80 -7.99 19.38
CA TRP A 210 6.14 -8.54 19.56
C TRP A 210 6.20 -9.38 20.81
N VAL A 211 6.10 -10.71 20.62
CA VAL A 211 6.25 -11.78 21.63
C VAL A 211 5.90 -11.34 23.06
N GLY A 212 4.60 -11.38 23.40
CA GLY A 212 4.10 -11.02 24.73
C GLY A 212 3.97 -9.52 25.01
N SER A 213 4.39 -8.66 24.08
CA SER A 213 4.23 -7.20 24.13
C SER A 213 3.91 -6.65 22.73
N TYR A 214 4.18 -5.38 22.50
CA TYR A 214 4.10 -4.68 21.22
C TYR A 214 5.14 -3.57 21.15
N PHE A 215 5.39 -3.04 19.95
CA PHE A 215 6.11 -1.78 19.75
C PHE A 215 5.40 -0.94 18.69
N ILE A 216 5.63 0.38 18.73
CA ILE A 216 5.20 1.27 17.65
C ILE A 216 6.30 1.29 16.59
N GLY A 217 6.00 0.74 15.43
CA GLY A 217 6.91 0.63 14.30
C GLY A 217 6.62 1.68 13.24
N CYS A 218 7.65 2.06 12.47
CA CYS A 218 7.44 2.85 11.26
C CYS A 218 8.25 2.30 10.10
N ILE A 219 7.72 2.52 8.91
CA ILE A 219 8.34 2.20 7.64
C ILE A 219 7.98 3.33 6.67
N VAL A 220 8.99 4.04 6.18
CA VAL A 220 8.83 5.25 5.38
C VAL A 220 9.82 5.25 4.22
N GLY A 221 9.32 5.56 3.03
CA GLY A 221 10.10 5.82 1.85
C GLY A 221 9.76 7.18 1.26
N PHE A 222 10.76 8.03 1.08
CA PHE A 222 10.65 9.29 0.34
C PHE A 222 11.64 9.27 -0.82
N LEU A 223 11.14 9.17 -2.04
CA LEU A 223 11.93 9.23 -3.25
C LEU A 223 11.97 10.68 -3.74
N LEU A 224 13.16 11.19 -4.00
CA LEU A 224 13.38 12.47 -4.65
C LEU A 224 14.37 12.26 -5.79
N ASP A 225 13.88 12.45 -7.01
CA ASP A 225 14.52 12.02 -8.25
C ASP A 225 14.85 10.51 -8.19
N ASP A 226 16.13 10.15 -8.21
CA ASP A 226 16.58 8.75 -8.15
C ASP A 226 17.02 8.31 -6.74
N ARG A 227 16.88 9.20 -5.74
CA ARG A 227 17.37 8.96 -4.39
C ARG A 227 16.24 8.63 -3.41
N LEU A 228 16.26 7.40 -2.91
CA LEU A 228 15.32 6.94 -1.88
C LEU A 228 15.87 7.18 -0.46
N TYR A 229 15.21 8.08 0.27
CA TYR A 229 15.40 8.31 1.69
C TYR A 229 14.49 7.37 2.48
N ARG A 230 15.08 6.60 3.40
CA ARG A 230 14.37 5.56 4.15
C ARG A 230 14.42 5.87 5.64
N PHE A 231 13.27 5.82 6.28
CA PHE A 231 13.16 5.91 7.73
C PHE A 231 12.36 4.73 8.22
N ALA A 232 12.97 3.86 9.01
CA ALA A 232 12.25 2.77 9.64
C ALA A 232 12.79 2.51 11.05
N THR A 233 11.95 1.95 11.91
CA THR A 233 12.38 1.53 13.25
C THR A 233 13.55 0.54 13.18
N TYR A 234 13.54 -0.34 12.18
CA TYR A 234 14.62 -1.32 11.98
C TYR A 234 15.94 -0.71 11.49
N THR A 235 15.95 0.55 11.01
CA THR A 235 17.17 1.32 10.70
C THR A 235 17.60 2.25 11.84
N GLY A 236 16.88 2.24 12.97
CA GLY A 236 17.11 3.13 14.10
C GLY A 236 16.60 4.56 13.88
N ALA A 237 15.71 4.79 12.90
CA ALA A 237 15.05 6.07 12.76
C ALA A 237 14.11 6.32 13.94
N LYS A 238 14.04 7.58 14.38
CA LYS A 238 13.09 8.05 15.38
C LYS A 238 11.89 8.68 14.69
N MET A 239 10.73 8.60 15.33
CA MET A 239 9.51 9.24 14.86
C MET A 239 8.92 10.14 15.94
N GLN A 240 8.09 11.09 15.54
CA GLN A 240 7.22 11.88 16.40
C GLN A 240 5.90 12.05 15.67
N ILE A 241 4.80 11.99 16.42
CA ILE A 241 3.44 12.06 15.89
C ILE A 241 2.68 13.13 16.67
N ALA A 242 1.92 13.95 15.98
CA ALA A 242 0.89 14.80 16.59
C ALA A 242 -0.38 14.71 15.76
N LEU A 243 -1.51 14.63 16.47
CA LEU A 243 -2.85 14.52 15.87
C LEU A 243 -3.61 15.81 16.16
N GLU A 244 -4.19 16.37 15.11
CA GLU A 244 -5.19 17.43 15.15
C GLU A 244 -6.45 16.90 14.42
N GLU A 245 -7.61 17.53 14.60
CA GLU A 245 -8.89 16.97 14.13
C GLU A 245 -8.88 16.42 12.69
N LYS A 246 -8.29 17.17 11.74
CA LYS A 246 -8.18 16.76 10.33
C LYS A 246 -6.74 16.62 9.84
N ARG A 247 -5.75 16.76 10.73
CA ARG A 247 -4.34 16.79 10.34
C ARG A 247 -3.53 15.81 11.16
N VAL A 248 -2.67 15.08 10.47
CA VAL A 248 -1.67 14.22 11.07
C VAL A 248 -0.30 14.79 10.78
N HIS A 249 0.44 15.10 11.84
CA HIS A 249 1.82 15.55 11.73
C HIS A 249 2.75 14.40 12.05
N LEU A 250 3.56 14.00 11.07
CA LEU A 250 4.56 12.96 11.20
C LEU A 250 5.94 13.57 11.02
N THR A 251 6.86 13.28 11.93
CA THR A 251 8.27 13.62 11.79
C THR A 251 9.10 12.37 11.93
N PHE A 252 9.97 12.10 10.96
CA PHE A 252 10.92 11.01 10.97
C PHE A 252 12.34 11.56 10.92
N LYS A 253 13.26 11.01 11.71
CA LYS A 253 14.63 11.49 11.79
C LYS A 253 15.62 10.35 11.97
N ASP A 254 16.73 10.40 11.23
CA ASP A 254 17.92 9.60 11.49
C ASP A 254 19.12 10.51 11.86
N LYS A 255 20.35 10.01 11.74
CA LYS A 255 21.56 10.79 12.04
C LYS A 255 21.80 11.97 11.08
N LYS A 256 21.29 11.89 9.85
CA LYS A 256 21.62 12.83 8.76
C LYS A 256 20.40 13.61 8.25
N TYR A 257 19.24 12.98 8.22
CA TYR A 257 18.04 13.50 7.58
C TYR A 257 16.87 13.64 8.55
N ARG A 258 16.01 14.62 8.28
CA ARG A 258 14.70 14.79 8.91
C ARG A 258 13.66 14.96 7.81
N LEU A 259 12.60 14.15 7.89
CA LEU A 259 11.42 14.23 7.04
C LEU A 259 10.23 14.64 7.89
N GLN A 260 9.56 15.72 7.50
CA GLN A 260 8.33 16.22 8.12
C GLN A 260 7.20 16.11 7.12
N ILE A 261 6.05 15.63 7.58
CA ILE A 261 4.85 15.43 6.77
C ILE A 261 3.68 15.97 7.59
N THR A 262 2.91 16.87 7.00
CA THR A 262 1.59 17.23 7.48
C THR A 262 0.58 16.67 6.48
N ALA A 263 -0.20 15.68 6.90
CA ALA A 263 -1.25 15.10 6.09
C ALA A 263 -2.60 15.69 6.51
N GLU A 264 -3.25 16.43 5.62
CA GLU A 264 -4.61 16.93 5.80
C GLU A 264 -5.61 15.96 5.16
N GLN A 265 -6.53 15.44 5.98
CA GLN A 265 -7.50 14.45 5.56
C GLN A 265 -8.59 15.07 4.68
N GLY A 266 -8.75 14.53 3.48
CA GLY A 266 -9.89 14.82 2.60
C GLY A 266 -11.10 13.94 2.92
N SER A 267 -12.09 13.93 2.04
CA SER A 267 -13.20 12.98 2.12
C SER A 267 -12.70 11.53 2.04
N THR A 268 -13.41 10.61 2.68
CA THR A 268 -13.03 9.20 2.80
C THR A 268 -14.06 8.27 2.19
N GLY A 269 -13.61 7.15 1.66
CA GLY A 269 -14.43 5.99 1.34
C GLY A 269 -14.13 4.83 2.28
N ALA A 270 -15.12 3.98 2.55
CA ALA A 270 -14.98 2.86 3.46
C ALA A 270 -14.46 1.60 2.74
N LEU A 271 -13.33 1.08 3.16
CA LEU A 271 -12.78 -0.20 2.72
C LEU A 271 -13.02 -1.28 3.77
N VAL A 272 -13.08 -2.52 3.32
CA VAL A 272 -13.08 -3.73 4.12
C VAL A 272 -11.63 -4.17 4.36
N SER A 273 -11.29 -4.49 5.60
CA SER A 273 -9.94 -4.88 6.03
C SER A 273 -9.91 -6.25 6.73
N PRO A 274 -8.76 -6.94 6.75
CA PRO A 274 -8.65 -8.28 7.32
C PRO A 274 -8.57 -8.29 8.85
N ILE A 275 -9.37 -9.14 9.48
CA ILE A 275 -9.30 -9.52 10.90
C ILE A 275 -9.19 -11.04 10.97
N SER A 276 -8.05 -11.55 11.43
CA SER A 276 -7.76 -12.99 11.52
C SER A 276 -8.00 -13.78 10.22
N GLY A 277 -7.67 -13.17 9.08
CA GLY A 277 -7.76 -13.76 7.75
C GLY A 277 -9.14 -13.62 7.11
N ASP A 278 -10.13 -13.03 7.79
CA ASP A 278 -11.43 -12.74 7.23
C ASP A 278 -11.62 -11.24 6.98
N MET A 279 -12.33 -10.88 5.91
CA MET A 279 -12.52 -9.49 5.47
C MET A 279 -13.74 -8.89 6.17
N THR A 280 -13.63 -8.64 7.48
CA THR A 280 -14.72 -8.14 8.33
C THR A 280 -14.44 -6.80 8.99
N GLY A 281 -13.17 -6.38 9.01
CA GLY A 281 -12.78 -5.06 9.48
C GLY A 281 -13.22 -3.96 8.53
N LYS A 282 -13.17 -2.72 9.00
CA LYS A 282 -13.42 -1.53 8.18
C LYS A 282 -12.32 -0.52 8.41
N VAL A 283 -11.90 0.15 7.35
CA VAL A 283 -11.00 1.30 7.38
C VAL A 283 -11.55 2.38 6.47
N ASN A 284 -11.40 3.64 6.85
CA ASN A 284 -11.73 4.77 6.00
C ASN A 284 -10.44 5.29 5.37
N GLU A 285 -10.34 5.22 4.06
CA GLU A 285 -9.22 5.77 3.31
C GLU A 285 -9.67 7.07 2.61
N SER A 286 -8.88 8.13 2.77
CA SER A 286 -8.98 9.29 1.88
C SER A 286 -8.01 9.11 0.72
N MET A 287 -8.48 9.28 -0.51
CA MET A 287 -7.62 9.45 -1.70
C MET A 287 -7.60 10.91 -2.17
N GLN A 288 -8.07 11.83 -1.32
CA GLN A 288 -8.15 13.26 -1.57
C GLN A 288 -7.36 14.05 -0.52
N ALA A 289 -6.52 13.36 0.27
CA ALA A 289 -5.68 14.03 1.23
C ALA A 289 -4.59 14.85 0.54
N ILE A 290 -4.11 15.88 1.26
CA ILE A 290 -3.02 16.76 0.85
C ILE A 290 -1.86 16.55 1.82
N LEU A 291 -0.65 16.42 1.30
CA LEU A 291 0.58 16.20 2.08
C LEU A 291 1.52 17.37 1.91
N ASP A 292 1.78 18.14 2.97
CA ASP A 292 2.88 19.09 2.98
C ASP A 292 4.14 18.40 3.51
N VAL A 293 5.19 18.36 2.69
CA VAL A 293 6.39 17.56 2.96
C VAL A 293 7.61 18.46 2.99
N THR A 294 8.46 18.28 4.00
CA THR A 294 9.79 18.90 4.08
C THR A 294 10.84 17.85 4.40
N LEU A 295 11.85 17.74 3.53
CA LEU A 295 13.05 16.93 3.76
C LEU A 295 14.23 17.87 4.01
N SER A 296 14.99 17.63 5.08
CA SER A 296 16.16 18.42 5.44
C SER A 296 17.36 17.56 5.84
N ALA A 297 18.56 18.10 5.68
CA ALA A 297 19.81 17.59 6.23
C ALA A 297 20.43 18.65 7.16
N GLY A 298 20.33 18.43 8.46
CA GLY A 298 20.68 19.47 9.44
C GLY A 298 19.77 20.69 9.29
N THR A 299 20.32 21.84 8.90
CA THR A 299 19.58 23.09 8.64
C THR A 299 19.25 23.31 7.17
N GLU A 300 19.81 22.50 6.27
CA GLU A 300 19.58 22.62 4.82
C GLU A 300 18.27 21.93 4.44
N ILE A 301 17.37 22.64 3.75
CA ILE A 301 16.16 22.07 3.16
C ILE A 301 16.53 21.49 1.80
N LEU A 302 16.39 20.17 1.66
CA LEU A 302 16.64 19.46 0.40
C LEU A 302 15.39 19.45 -0.49
N TYR A 303 14.21 19.48 0.14
CA TYR A 303 12.92 19.55 -0.55
C TYR A 303 11.86 20.12 0.37
N GLN A 304 10.97 20.94 -0.20
CA GLN A 304 9.73 21.39 0.40
C GLN A 304 8.66 21.50 -0.68
N GLY A 305 7.50 20.88 -0.48
CA GLY A 305 6.42 20.92 -1.46
C GLY A 305 5.17 20.18 -0.99
N SER A 306 4.11 20.27 -1.80
CA SER A 306 2.81 19.67 -1.51
C SER A 306 2.51 18.50 -2.46
N GLY A 307 1.95 17.44 -1.92
CA GLY A 307 1.46 16.26 -2.62
C GLY A 307 -0.06 16.18 -2.54
N ARG A 308 -0.70 15.80 -3.64
CA ARG A 308 -2.16 15.67 -3.75
C ARG A 308 -2.57 14.24 -4.07
N ASN A 309 -3.88 14.01 -4.20
CA ASN A 309 -4.47 12.69 -4.39
C ASN A 309 -3.93 11.67 -3.39
N ALA A 310 -3.59 12.10 -2.17
CA ALA A 310 -2.88 11.24 -1.25
C ALA A 310 -3.84 10.23 -0.65
N GLY A 311 -3.36 8.99 -0.57
CA GLY A 311 -3.93 7.98 0.33
C GLY A 311 -3.67 8.42 1.76
N LEU A 312 -4.67 8.35 2.62
CA LEU A 312 -4.53 8.57 4.06
C LEU A 312 -5.53 7.69 4.82
N GLU A 313 -5.00 6.84 5.68
CA GLU A 313 -5.73 6.04 6.65
C GLU A 313 -5.28 6.41 8.05
N VAL A 314 -6.26 6.61 8.95
CA VAL A 314 -6.05 6.82 10.38
C VAL A 314 -7.02 5.87 11.07
N ALA A 315 -6.51 4.75 11.57
CA ALA A 315 -7.34 3.61 11.98
C ALA A 315 -6.96 3.07 13.36
N GLY A 316 -7.99 2.64 14.10
CA GLY A 316 -7.84 2.15 15.48
C GLY A 316 -7.66 3.28 16.50
N PRO A 317 -7.28 2.95 17.75
CA PRO A 317 -7.03 3.91 18.83
C PRO A 317 -5.68 4.62 18.62
N VAL A 318 -5.61 5.55 17.66
CA VAL A 318 -4.36 6.17 17.18
C VAL A 318 -3.65 7.04 18.23
N GLU A 319 -4.30 7.40 19.33
CA GLU A 319 -3.67 8.06 20.47
C GLU A 319 -2.53 7.21 21.07
N GLU A 320 -2.65 5.88 21.02
CA GLU A 320 -1.59 4.97 21.50
C GLU A 320 -0.31 5.07 20.67
N LEU A 321 -0.44 5.42 19.38
CA LEU A 321 0.71 5.64 18.49
C LEU A 321 1.48 6.89 18.93
N VAL A 322 0.77 7.94 19.33
CA VAL A 322 1.37 9.19 19.82
C VAL A 322 2.14 8.96 21.12
N GLU A 323 1.56 8.20 22.05
CA GLU A 323 2.19 7.91 23.34
C GLU A 323 3.44 7.04 23.20
N GLY A 324 3.40 6.06 22.29
CA GLY A 324 4.50 5.12 22.04
C GLY A 324 5.61 5.63 21.12
N ALA A 325 5.37 6.72 20.38
CA ALA A 325 6.34 7.33 19.45
C ALA A 325 7.38 8.26 20.11
N LYS A 326 7.76 8.03 21.38
CA LYS A 326 8.65 8.92 22.15
C LYS A 326 10.14 8.59 22.02
#